data_AF-A0A9D8FYK5-F1
#
_entry.id   AF-A0A9D8FYK5-F1
#
_cell.length_a   1.000
_cell.length_b   1.000
_cell.length_c   1.000
_cell.angle_alpha   90.00
_cell.angle_beta   90.00
_cell.angle_gamma   90.00
#
_symmetry.space_group_name_H-M   'P 1'
#
loop_
_entity.id
_entity.type
_entity.pdbx_description
1 polymer ?
#
loop_
_entity_poly.entity_id
_entity_poly.type
_entity_poly.pdbx_seq_one_letter_code
_entity_poly.pdbx_strand_id
1 'polypeptide(L)'
;MMDMHLTPGEIERYTENETDAVRRAEIETHLATCAICRAQIAQANRIGATLRALPREQPARDLAARIQARVTQEQTRRARAPFIALATFFSVLLVLWFCLELGIALQENGVLDFWTLLTSYSDLFSTDWQNTLIALVEAVPLAEVLLTLCALLTAGVLAQQLVDSLRPRALQFK
;
A
#
# COMPACT_ATOMS: atom_id res chain seq x y z
N MET A 1 13.22 33.06 48.60
CA MET A 1 13.64 32.62 47.26
C MET A 1 12.77 31.41 46.95
N MET A 2 11.86 31.52 45.98
CA MET A 2 10.82 30.50 45.73
C MET A 2 11.51 29.18 45.34
N ASP A 3 11.45 28.19 46.22
CA ASP A 3 11.89 26.83 45.95
C ASP A 3 10.96 26.22 44.89
N MET A 4 11.34 26.37 43.62
CA MET A 4 10.62 25.77 42.51
C MET A 4 10.97 24.27 42.47
N HIS A 5 10.11 23.46 43.08
CA HIS A 5 10.19 22.00 43.04
C HIS A 5 9.92 21.47 41.63
N LEU A 6 10.35 20.22 41.38
CA LEU A 6 10.00 19.50 40.16
C LEU A 6 8.49 19.37 40.03
N THR A 7 8.00 19.54 38.81
CA THR A 7 6.59 19.28 38.50
C THR A 7 6.30 17.78 38.53
N PRO A 8 5.05 17.35 38.81
CA PRO A 8 4.69 15.93 38.80
C PRO A 8 5.04 15.21 37.48
N GLY A 9 4.84 15.86 36.33
CA GLY A 9 5.17 15.29 35.03
C GLY A 9 6.68 15.21 34.73
N GLU A 10 7.53 15.96 35.43
CA GLU A 10 8.98 15.79 35.34
C GLU A 10 9.47 14.61 36.18
N ILE A 11 8.84 14.40 37.33
CA ILE A 11 9.11 13.25 38.20
C ILE A 11 8.76 11.95 37.47
N GLU A 12 7.57 11.89 36.84
CA GLU A 12 7.11 10.74 36.07
C GLU A 12 8.07 10.40 34.92
N ARG A 13 8.35 11.36 34.03
CA ARG A 13 9.28 11.19 32.91
C ARG A 13 10.68 10.78 33.37
N TYR A 14 11.17 11.34 34.47
CA TYR A 14 12.47 10.93 35.04
C TYR A 14 12.45 9.47 35.52
N THR A 15 11.39 9.05 36.21
CA THR A 15 11.26 7.67 36.71
C THR A 15 11.05 6.63 35.60
N GLU A 16 10.44 7.03 34.49
CA GLU A 16 10.19 6.17 33.31
C GLU A 16 11.34 6.17 32.29
N ASN A 17 12.43 6.88 32.57
CA ASN A 17 13.56 7.09 31.66
C ASN A 17 13.21 7.83 30.36
N GLU A 18 12.18 8.66 30.36
CA GLU A 18 11.71 9.43 29.19
C GLU A 18 12.30 10.85 29.12
N THR A 19 13.18 11.23 30.04
CA THR A 19 13.96 12.47 29.96
C THR A 19 15.23 12.32 29.12
N ASP A 20 15.51 13.32 28.30
CA ASP A 20 16.79 13.45 27.60
C ASP A 20 17.97 13.64 28.58
N ALA A 21 19.19 13.45 28.06
CA ALA A 21 20.41 13.45 28.89
C ALA A 21 20.71 14.81 29.56
N VAL A 22 20.38 15.93 28.90
CA VAL A 22 20.64 17.28 29.41
C VAL A 22 19.69 17.57 30.56
N ARG A 23 18.40 17.34 30.34
CA ARG A 23 17.37 17.55 31.35
C ARG A 23 17.59 16.62 32.54
N ARG A 24 18.01 15.38 32.30
CA ARG A 24 18.34 14.43 33.37
C ARG A 24 19.45 14.95 34.30
N ALA A 25 20.52 15.51 33.75
CA ALA A 25 21.61 16.07 34.56
C ALA A 25 21.15 17.28 35.40
N GLU A 26 20.27 18.13 34.87
CA GLU A 26 19.67 19.25 35.62
C GLU A 26 18.80 18.75 36.79
N ILE A 27 17.99 17.72 36.54
CA ILE A 27 17.16 17.08 37.57
C ILE A 27 18.05 16.48 38.66
N GLU A 28 19.11 15.74 38.29
CA GLU A 28 20.04 15.14 39.26
C GLU A 28 20.75 16.20 40.10
N THR A 29 21.13 17.33 39.49
CA THR A 29 21.70 18.48 40.20
C THR A 29 20.71 19.05 41.21
N HIS A 30 19.43 19.17 40.85
CA HIS A 30 18.37 19.60 41.77
C HIS A 30 18.12 18.58 42.89
N LEU A 31 18.17 17.27 42.59
CA LEU A 31 18.00 16.21 43.59
C LEU A 31 19.13 16.16 44.62
N ALA A 32 20.33 16.63 44.26
CA ALA A 32 21.44 16.75 45.20
C ALA A 32 21.13 17.71 46.36
N THR A 33 20.29 18.73 46.13
CA THR A 33 20.00 19.80 47.10
C THR A 33 18.57 19.72 47.65
N CYS A 34 17.60 19.20 46.89
CA CYS A 34 16.20 19.17 47.31
C CYS A 34 15.78 17.82 47.93
N ALA A 35 15.53 17.79 49.24
CA ALA A 35 15.03 16.60 49.93
C ALA A 35 13.58 16.23 49.55
N ILE A 36 12.74 17.23 49.25
CA ILE A 36 11.32 17.03 48.90
C ILE A 36 11.19 16.27 47.59
N CYS A 37 11.88 16.72 46.53
CA CYS A 37 11.85 16.07 45.24
C CYS A 37 12.45 14.66 45.27
N ARG A 38 13.50 14.42 46.08
CA ARG A 38 14.02 13.06 46.32
C ARG A 38 12.98 12.15 46.96
N ALA A 39 12.23 12.64 47.96
CA ALA A 39 11.18 11.87 48.60
C ALA A 39 10.04 11.51 47.63
N GLN A 40 9.65 12.45 46.76
CA GLN A 40 8.62 12.24 45.73
C GLN A 40 9.05 11.19 44.69
N ILE A 41 10.29 11.26 44.18
CA ILE A 41 10.83 10.24 43.27
C ILE A 41 10.91 8.87 43.96
N ALA A 42 11.36 8.82 45.21
CA ALA A 42 11.40 7.57 45.98
C ALA A 42 10.00 6.99 46.20
N GLN A 43 8.98 7.82 46.35
CA GLN A 43 7.58 7.38 46.42
C GLN A 43 7.09 6.83 45.07
N ALA A 44 7.32 7.54 43.96
CA ALA A 44 6.96 7.09 42.62
C ALA A 44 7.62 5.75 42.26
N ASN A 45 8.93 5.61 42.54
CA ASN A 45 9.67 4.37 42.33
C ASN A 45 9.13 3.21 43.18
N ARG A 46 8.73 3.47 44.43
CA ARG A 46 8.09 2.46 45.29
C ARG A 46 6.77 1.99 44.71
N ILE A 47 5.92 2.91 44.23
CA ILE A 47 4.66 2.56 43.57
C ILE A 47 4.93 1.68 42.34
N GLY A 48 5.85 2.09 41.46
CA GLY A 48 6.22 1.30 40.28
C GLY A 48 6.83 -0.07 40.61
N ALA A 49 7.57 -0.19 41.72
CA ALA A 49 8.07 -1.47 42.20
C ALA A 49 6.93 -2.38 42.70
N THR A 50 5.98 -1.84 43.47
CA THR A 50 4.80 -2.57 43.94
C THR A 50 3.94 -3.05 42.78
N LEU A 51 3.71 -2.20 41.78
CA LEU A 51 2.95 -2.57 40.58
C LEU A 51 3.64 -3.69 39.79
N ARG A 52 4.98 -3.65 39.67
CA ARG A 52 5.75 -4.70 39.00
C ARG A 52 5.81 -6.01 39.78
N ALA A 53 5.63 -5.97 41.10
CA ALA A 53 5.57 -7.14 41.96
C ALA A 53 4.21 -7.84 41.94
N LEU A 54 3.17 -7.21 41.38
CA LEU A 54 1.87 -7.87 41.18
C LEU A 54 2.04 -9.11 40.29
N PRO A 55 1.28 -10.19 40.55
CA PRO A 55 1.27 -11.36 39.70
C PRO A 55 0.93 -10.95 38.26
N ARG A 56 1.83 -11.25 37.32
CA ARG A 56 1.56 -11.03 35.91
C ARG A 56 0.61 -12.11 35.42
N GLU A 57 -0.51 -11.70 34.88
CA GLU A 57 -1.42 -12.61 34.19
C GLU A 57 -0.72 -13.15 32.95
N GLN A 58 -0.68 -14.48 32.81
CA GLN A 58 -0.03 -15.09 31.66
C GLN A 58 -0.95 -14.91 30.44
N PRO A 59 -0.46 -14.33 29.33
CA PRO A 59 -1.24 -14.28 28.11
C PRO A 59 -1.56 -15.69 27.64
N ALA A 60 -2.66 -15.83 26.90
CA ALA A 60 -3.04 -17.11 26.31
C ALA A 60 -1.88 -17.70 25.50
N ARG A 61 -1.67 -19.03 25.61
CA ARG A 61 -0.54 -19.73 25.00
C ARG A 61 -0.47 -19.57 23.47
N ASP A 62 -1.60 -19.30 22.84
CA ASP A 62 -1.74 -19.09 21.39
C ASP A 62 -1.47 -17.65 20.94
N LEU A 63 -1.41 -16.68 21.86
CA LEU A 63 -1.29 -15.26 21.52
C LEU A 63 -0.02 -14.98 20.72
N ALA A 64 1.12 -15.51 21.18
CA ALA A 64 2.40 -15.32 20.49
C ALA A 64 2.36 -15.91 19.07
N ALA A 65 1.81 -17.12 18.92
CA ALA A 65 1.66 -17.77 17.62
C ALA A 65 0.75 -16.96 16.67
N ARG A 66 -0.36 -16.41 17.19
CA ARG A 66 -1.28 -15.57 16.42
C ARG A 66 -0.64 -14.25 15.98
N ILE A 67 0.13 -13.62 16.86
CA ILE A 67 0.86 -12.39 16.53
C ILE A 67 1.90 -12.68 15.45
N GLN A 68 2.73 -13.72 15.64
CA GLN A 68 3.74 -14.11 14.64
C GLN A 68 3.11 -14.42 13.29
N ALA A 69 2.03 -15.22 13.26
CA ALA A 69 1.32 -15.53 12.02
C ALA A 69 0.84 -14.26 11.30
N ARG A 70 0.26 -13.29 12.03
CA ARG A 70 -0.17 -12.02 11.44
C ARG A 70 1.00 -11.16 10.96
N VAL A 71 2.09 -11.10 11.73
CA VAL A 71 3.30 -10.35 11.34
C VAL A 71 3.91 -10.93 10.06
N THR A 72 4.07 -12.25 9.98
CA THR A 72 4.62 -12.90 8.78
C THR A 72 3.70 -12.73 7.56
N GLN A 73 2.38 -12.81 7.75
CA GLN A 73 1.42 -12.55 6.67
C GLN A 73 1.51 -11.10 6.15
N GLU A 74 1.66 -10.13 7.05
CA GLU A 74 1.77 -8.72 6.67
C GLU A 74 3.13 -8.42 6.01
N GLN A 75 4.22 -9.01 6.51
CA GLN A 75 5.54 -8.90 5.90
C GLN A 75 5.58 -9.47 4.48
N THR A 76 5.01 -10.66 4.26
CA THR A 76 4.94 -11.27 2.93
C THR A 76 4.09 -10.46 1.96
N ARG A 77 2.99 -9.84 2.42
CA ARG A 77 2.18 -8.91 1.61
C ARG A 77 2.98 -7.67 1.21
N ARG A 78 3.66 -7.03 2.17
CA ARG A 78 4.50 -5.85 1.91
C ARG A 78 5.65 -6.15 0.96
N ALA A 79 6.26 -7.33 1.06
CA ALA A 79 7.31 -7.77 0.15
C ALA A 79 6.82 -7.99 -1.29
N ARG A 80 5.54 -8.39 -1.47
CA ARG A 80 4.96 -8.62 -2.80
C ARG A 80 4.42 -7.35 -3.48
N ALA A 81 4.06 -6.32 -2.70
CA ALA A 81 3.54 -5.05 -3.24
C ALA A 81 4.44 -4.40 -4.32
N PRO A 82 5.77 -4.25 -4.15
CA PRO A 82 6.60 -3.63 -5.18
C PRO A 82 6.68 -4.50 -6.45
N PHE A 83 6.67 -5.82 -6.30
CA PHE A 83 6.69 -6.73 -7.45
C PHE A 83 5.40 -6.63 -8.27
N ILE A 84 4.24 -6.58 -7.61
CA ILE A 84 2.94 -6.40 -8.28
C ILE A 84 2.89 -5.02 -8.95
N ALA A 85 3.35 -3.95 -8.28
CA ALA A 85 3.39 -2.60 -8.86
C ALA A 85 4.27 -2.54 -10.12
N LEU A 86 5.44 -3.19 -10.09
CA LEU A 86 6.32 -3.27 -11.24
C LEU A 86 5.67 -4.07 -12.38
N ALA A 87 5.05 -5.21 -12.07
CA ALA A 87 4.32 -6.02 -13.05
C ALA A 87 3.17 -5.24 -13.70
N THR A 88 2.39 -4.48 -12.93
CA THR A 88 1.34 -3.61 -13.49
C THR A 88 1.91 -2.55 -14.41
N PHE A 89 3.04 -1.92 -14.04
CA PHE A 89 3.68 -0.90 -14.86
C PHE A 89 4.13 -1.47 -16.22
N PHE A 90 4.83 -2.60 -16.22
CA PHE A 90 5.23 -3.27 -17.46
C PHE A 90 4.04 -3.73 -18.29
N SER A 91 2.98 -4.23 -17.65
CA SER A 91 1.76 -4.64 -18.34
C SER A 91 1.08 -3.46 -19.05
N VAL A 92 1.02 -2.29 -18.42
CA VAL A 92 0.47 -1.07 -19.04
C VAL A 92 1.35 -0.63 -20.21
N LEU A 93 2.67 -0.66 -20.06
CA LEU A 93 3.60 -0.31 -21.12
C LEU A 93 3.46 -1.25 -22.33
N LEU A 94 3.30 -2.55 -22.08
CA LEU A 94 3.05 -3.56 -23.10
C LEU A 94 1.71 -3.35 -23.82
N VAL A 95 0.65 -3.01 -23.08
CA VAL A 95 -0.65 -2.61 -23.69
C VAL A 95 -0.48 -1.39 -24.60
N LEU A 96 0.25 -0.37 -24.13
CA LEU A 96 0.51 0.84 -24.90
C LEU A 96 1.26 0.55 -26.20
N TRP A 97 2.28 -0.32 -26.12
CA TRP A 97 3.01 -0.81 -27.29
C TRP A 97 2.10 -1.55 -28.27
N PHE A 98 1.29 -2.49 -27.80
CA PHE A 98 0.37 -3.24 -28.65
C PHE A 98 -0.72 -2.37 -29.28
N CYS A 99 -1.22 -1.35 -28.58
CA CYS A 99 -2.14 -0.38 -29.15
C CYS A 99 -1.49 0.45 -30.27
N LEU A 100 -0.22 0.79 -30.11
CA LEU A 100 0.55 1.50 -31.14
C LEU A 100 0.72 0.62 -32.38
N GLU A 101 1.16 -0.62 -32.21
CA GLU A 101 1.28 -1.62 -33.29
C GLU A 101 -0.06 -1.85 -34.01
N LEU A 102 -1.15 -2.00 -33.25
CA LEU A 102 -2.50 -2.12 -33.83
C LEU A 102 -2.87 -0.90 -34.66
N GLY A 103 -2.54 0.32 -34.20
CA GLY A 103 -2.76 1.54 -34.96
C GLY A 103 -2.00 1.58 -36.29
N ILE A 104 -0.74 1.14 -36.27
CA ILE A 104 0.10 1.04 -37.47
C ILE A 104 -0.47 -0.01 -38.44
N ALA A 105 -0.81 -1.21 -37.94
CA ALA A 105 -1.40 -2.27 -38.76
C ALA A 105 -2.75 -1.86 -39.38
N LEU A 106 -3.58 -1.12 -38.66
CA LEU A 106 -4.84 -0.58 -39.22
C LEU A 106 -4.59 0.44 -40.34
N GLN A 107 -3.53 1.23 -40.23
CA GLN A 107 -3.12 2.18 -41.28
C GLN A 107 -2.58 1.45 -42.51
N GLU A 108 -1.73 0.43 -42.33
CA GLU A 108 -1.13 -0.32 -43.44
C GLU A 108 -2.16 -1.18 -44.20
N ASN A 109 -3.16 -1.74 -43.52
CA ASN A 109 -4.22 -2.54 -44.15
C ASN A 109 -5.35 -1.69 -44.78
N GLY A 110 -5.21 -0.35 -44.80
CA GLY A 110 -6.19 0.53 -45.45
C GLY A 110 -7.55 0.55 -44.77
N VAL A 111 -7.66 0.18 -43.48
CA VAL A 111 -8.95 0.15 -42.76
C VAL A 111 -9.57 1.54 -42.68
N LEU A 112 -8.76 2.59 -42.54
CA LEU A 112 -9.25 3.97 -42.54
C LEU A 112 -9.84 4.37 -43.91
N ASP A 113 -9.23 3.92 -44.99
CA ASP A 113 -9.74 4.15 -46.36
C ASP A 113 -11.02 3.34 -46.61
N PHE A 114 -11.06 2.09 -46.14
CA PHE A 114 -12.27 1.28 -46.17
C PHE A 114 -13.41 1.93 -45.36
N TRP A 115 -13.12 2.44 -44.16
CA TRP A 115 -14.11 3.12 -43.32
C TRP A 115 -14.64 4.40 -43.96
N THR A 116 -13.76 5.21 -44.55
CA THR A 116 -14.18 6.42 -45.28
C THR A 116 -15.03 6.08 -46.51
N LEU A 117 -14.68 5.03 -47.25
CA LEU A 117 -15.52 4.51 -48.35
C LEU A 117 -16.88 4.01 -47.86
N LEU A 118 -16.90 3.25 -46.77
CA LEU A 118 -18.12 2.71 -46.17
C LEU A 118 -19.08 3.81 -45.71
N THR A 119 -18.55 4.85 -45.06
CA THR A 119 -19.34 6.00 -44.59
C THR A 119 -19.79 6.91 -45.74
N SER A 120 -19.03 7.00 -46.83
CA SER A 120 -19.33 7.84 -47.99
C SER A 120 -20.29 7.17 -48.99
N TYR A 121 -20.23 5.84 -49.10
CA TYR A 121 -21.02 5.04 -50.05
C TYR A 121 -21.82 3.95 -49.33
N SER A 122 -22.69 4.36 -48.41
CA SER A 122 -23.53 3.44 -47.63
C SER A 122 -24.43 2.55 -48.50
N ASP A 123 -24.83 3.01 -49.68
CA ASP A 123 -25.74 2.27 -50.58
C ASP A 123 -25.09 1.01 -51.18
N LEU A 124 -23.77 0.99 -51.34
CA LEU A 124 -23.01 -0.16 -51.84
C LEU A 124 -23.10 -1.36 -50.89
N PHE A 125 -23.23 -1.11 -49.59
CA PHE A 125 -23.37 -2.14 -48.57
C PHE A 125 -24.66 -2.97 -48.74
N SER A 126 -25.72 -2.34 -49.25
CA SER A 126 -27.02 -3.00 -49.44
C SER A 126 -27.05 -3.95 -50.64
N THR A 127 -26.20 -3.71 -51.65
CA THR A 127 -26.25 -4.42 -52.92
C THR A 127 -25.33 -5.64 -52.92
N ASP A 128 -24.20 -5.58 -52.21
CA ASP A 128 -23.19 -6.64 -52.22
C ASP A 128 -22.49 -6.83 -50.87
N TRP A 129 -23.26 -7.26 -49.87
CA TRP A 129 -22.79 -7.41 -48.49
C TRP A 129 -21.68 -8.47 -48.33
N GLN A 130 -21.66 -9.52 -49.17
CA GLN A 130 -20.70 -10.62 -49.06
C GLN A 130 -19.28 -10.17 -49.39
N ASN A 131 -19.09 -9.47 -50.52
CA ASN A 131 -17.80 -8.95 -50.93
C ASN A 131 -17.28 -7.89 -49.94
N THR A 132 -18.19 -7.12 -49.36
CA THR A 132 -17.85 -6.11 -48.35
C THR A 132 -17.36 -6.76 -47.05
N LEU A 133 -17.92 -7.90 -46.64
CA LEU A 133 -17.44 -8.64 -45.47
C LEU A 133 -16.08 -9.30 -45.70
N ILE A 134 -15.83 -9.85 -46.89
CA ILE A 134 -14.53 -10.45 -47.21
C ILE A 134 -13.44 -9.38 -47.15
N ALA A 135 -13.68 -8.22 -47.79
CA ALA A 135 -12.77 -7.09 -47.73
C ALA A 135 -12.55 -6.58 -46.30
N LEU A 136 -13.61 -6.54 -45.47
CA LEU A 136 -13.49 -6.16 -44.06
C LEU A 136 -12.65 -7.16 -43.27
N VAL A 137 -12.85 -8.47 -43.47
CA VAL A 137 -12.07 -9.52 -42.78
C VAL A 137 -10.60 -9.48 -43.19
N GLU A 138 -10.31 -9.17 -44.45
CA GLU A 138 -8.94 -9.01 -44.95
C GLU A 138 -8.27 -7.74 -44.42
N ALA A 139 -9.02 -6.64 -44.30
CA ALA A 139 -8.50 -5.37 -43.80
C ALA A 139 -8.25 -5.38 -42.28
N VAL A 140 -8.99 -6.18 -41.50
CA VAL A 140 -8.85 -6.19 -40.03
C VAL A 140 -7.67 -7.07 -39.59
N PRO A 141 -6.66 -6.51 -38.90
CA PRO A 141 -5.53 -7.26 -38.34
C PRO A 141 -5.99 -8.06 -37.10
N LEU A 142 -6.64 -9.21 -37.33
CA LEU A 142 -7.30 -10.01 -36.29
C LEU A 142 -6.32 -10.51 -35.20
N ALA A 143 -5.07 -10.79 -35.57
CA ALA A 143 -4.07 -11.27 -34.62
C ALA A 143 -3.69 -10.16 -33.61
N GLU A 144 -3.50 -8.94 -34.10
CA GLU A 144 -3.16 -7.75 -33.34
C GLU A 144 -4.33 -7.34 -32.43
N VAL A 145 -5.56 -7.41 -32.92
CA VAL A 145 -6.77 -7.22 -32.11
C VAL A 145 -6.87 -8.25 -30.99
N LEU A 146 -6.59 -9.53 -31.28
CA LEU A 146 -6.62 -10.57 -30.25
C LEU A 146 -5.53 -10.38 -29.20
N LEU A 147 -4.31 -10.05 -29.62
CA LEU A 147 -3.17 -9.81 -28.72
C LEU A 147 -3.40 -8.59 -27.82
N THR A 148 -3.91 -7.48 -28.37
CA THR A 148 -4.27 -6.28 -27.59
C THR A 148 -5.34 -6.57 -26.55
N LEU A 149 -6.38 -7.33 -26.89
CA LEU A 149 -7.42 -7.76 -25.94
C LEU A 149 -6.84 -8.63 -24.81
N CYS A 150 -6.00 -9.61 -25.14
CA CYS A 150 -5.31 -10.43 -24.15
C CYS A 150 -4.44 -9.58 -23.21
N ALA A 151 -3.69 -8.61 -23.75
CA ALA A 151 -2.86 -7.70 -22.97
C ALA A 151 -3.69 -6.78 -22.05
N LEU A 152 -4.84 -6.30 -22.51
CA LEU A 152 -5.76 -5.50 -21.68
C LEU A 152 -6.33 -6.31 -20.52
N LEU A 153 -6.70 -7.57 -20.75
CA LEU A 153 -7.21 -8.47 -19.71
C LEU A 153 -6.14 -8.74 -18.64
N THR A 154 -4.91 -9.04 -19.04
CA THR A 154 -3.81 -9.27 -18.08
C THR A 154 -3.48 -8.02 -17.28
N ALA A 155 -3.45 -6.85 -17.93
CA ALA A 155 -3.28 -5.57 -17.24
C ALA A 155 -4.40 -5.29 -16.22
N GLY A 156 -5.66 -5.58 -16.60
CA GLY A 156 -6.82 -5.43 -15.72
C GLY A 156 -6.74 -6.32 -14.47
N VAL A 157 -6.39 -7.60 -14.64
CA VAL A 157 -6.23 -8.53 -13.51
C VAL A 157 -5.11 -8.09 -12.58
N LEU A 158 -3.96 -7.67 -13.13
CA LEU A 158 -2.84 -7.17 -12.32
C LEU A 158 -3.18 -5.88 -11.58
N ALA A 159 -3.92 -4.96 -12.22
CA ALA A 159 -4.38 -3.73 -11.59
C ALA A 159 -5.34 -4.03 -10.42
N GLN A 160 -6.27 -4.97 -10.58
CA GLN A 160 -7.13 -5.43 -9.48
C GLN A 160 -6.33 -6.02 -8.32
N GLN A 161 -5.34 -6.88 -8.60
CA GLN A 161 -4.46 -7.42 -7.57
C GLN A 161 -3.67 -6.32 -6.83
N LEU A 162 -3.23 -5.28 -7.55
CA LEU A 162 -2.56 -4.14 -6.93
C LEU A 162 -3.51 -3.38 -5.99
N VAL A 163 -4.74 -3.09 -6.43
CA VAL A 163 -5.74 -2.40 -5.60
C VAL A 163 -6.04 -3.20 -4.32
N ASP A 164 -6.21 -4.52 -4.42
CA ASP A 164 -6.44 -5.37 -3.25
C ASP A 164 -5.21 -5.44 -2.33
N SER A 165 -4.01 -5.36 -2.89
CA SER A 165 -2.76 -5.29 -2.12
C SER A 165 -2.59 -3.97 -1.37
N LEU A 166 -3.17 -2.87 -1.87
CA LEU A 166 -3.09 -1.54 -1.29
C LEU A 166 -4.24 -1.23 -0.34
N ARG A 167 -5.40 -1.88 -0.50
CA ARG A 167 -6.57 -1.63 0.35
C ARG A 167 -6.22 -1.94 1.81
N PRO A 168 -6.26 -0.95 2.73
CA PRO A 168 -6.02 -1.22 4.14
C PRO A 168 -7.19 -2.04 4.66
N ARG A 169 -6.92 -3.22 5.25
CA ARG A 169 -7.92 -3.92 6.05
C ARG A 169 -8.15 -3.06 7.29
N ALA A 170 -9.19 -2.22 7.26
CA ALA A 170 -9.74 -1.63 8.47
C ALA A 170 -9.91 -2.76 9.48
N LEU A 171 -9.33 -2.58 10.67
CA LEU A 171 -9.28 -3.56 11.75
C LEU A 171 -10.70 -4.04 12.05
N GLN A 172 -11.12 -5.15 11.43
CA GLN A 172 -12.30 -5.88 11.81
C GLN A 172 -11.96 -6.61 13.12
N PHE A 173 -12.05 -5.87 14.22
CA PHE A 173 -12.27 -6.46 15.53
C PHE A 173 -13.71 -6.98 15.52
N LYS A 174 -13.86 -8.30 15.47
CA LYS A 174 -15.11 -9.01 15.69
C LYS A 174 -14.87 -10.02 16.79
#